data_AF-A0A2N0SYW1-F1
#
_entry.id   AF-A0A2N0SYW1-F1
#
_cell.length_a   1.000
_cell.length_b   1.000
_cell.length_c   1.000
_cell.angle_alpha   90.00
_cell.angle_beta   90.00
_cell.angle_gamma   90.00
#
_symmetry.space_group_name_H-M   'P 1'
#
loop_
_entity.id
_entity.type
_entity.pdbx_description
1 polymer ?
#
loop_
_entity_poly.entity_id
_entity_poly.type
_entity_poly.pdbx_seq_one_letter_code
_entity_poly.pdbx_strand_id
1 'polypeptide(L)'
;MSTRPAFPDSSNSSAAAAAAHAAHNGAAGSLGPGFGSLRAAGAAFGPARMGSSRPSRPAQLDPAVADGLAGGMDPQALSEMSHLSAAALLDRVRHSEDPAVVERVLTLVETVGVDEIAELWSDAEPDSLPGVLWRLYMLRTWMRSNRDSIAHLWRLGEPVATTASAIAGVDQAPSEDDIVRLADSILSGAFVGDFAVALDRAAAFTDVVALGLRVEARRMVTRAEANGAFSSDADEKAVRTKAARLMHTAGSLMATAKDFQHGANLWRRGRLE
;
A
#
# COMPACT_ATOMS: atom_id res chain seq x y z
N MET A 1 29.06 -28.31 -39.53
CA MET A 1 28.68 -28.35 -38.10
C MET A 1 28.76 -26.93 -37.58
N SER A 2 27.63 -26.24 -37.51
CA SER A 2 27.51 -24.86 -37.01
C SER A 2 26.14 -24.75 -36.37
N THR A 3 26.09 -24.75 -35.04
CA THR A 3 24.87 -24.66 -34.24
C THR A 3 24.93 -23.39 -33.39
N ARG A 4 24.11 -22.41 -33.78
CA ARG A 4 23.68 -21.26 -32.96
C ARG A 4 22.98 -21.75 -31.68
N PRO A 5 23.12 -21.08 -30.53
CA PRO A 5 22.09 -21.07 -29.51
C PRO A 5 21.08 -19.95 -29.81
N ALA A 6 19.81 -20.27 -29.54
CA ALA A 6 18.65 -19.41 -29.72
C ALA A 6 18.54 -18.36 -28.60
N PHE A 7 18.11 -17.16 -28.97
CA PHE A 7 17.52 -16.19 -28.06
C PHE A 7 16.11 -16.65 -27.68
N PRO A 8 15.70 -16.57 -26.40
CA PRO A 8 14.30 -16.35 -26.06
C PRO A 8 14.06 -14.85 -25.90
N ASP A 9 13.19 -14.34 -26.76
CA ASP A 9 12.58 -13.03 -26.64
C ASP A 9 11.39 -13.08 -25.65
N SER A 10 11.00 -11.92 -25.15
CA SER A 10 9.69 -11.59 -24.56
C SER A 10 9.31 -12.16 -23.17
N SER A 11 9.42 -11.33 -22.13
CA SER A 11 8.54 -11.33 -20.94
C SER A 11 8.51 -10.00 -20.16
N ASN A 12 9.43 -9.06 -20.43
CA ASN A 12 9.49 -7.77 -19.72
C ASN A 12 8.43 -6.73 -20.16
N SER A 13 7.45 -7.10 -20.98
CA SER A 13 6.48 -6.13 -21.55
C SER A 13 5.10 -6.12 -20.88
N SER A 14 4.84 -6.92 -19.83
CA SER A 14 3.49 -6.98 -19.21
C SER A 14 3.36 -6.07 -17.98
N ALA A 15 4.28 -6.17 -17.01
CA ALA A 15 4.22 -5.40 -15.76
C ALA A 15 4.52 -3.89 -15.98
N ALA A 16 5.50 -3.57 -16.84
CA ALA A 16 5.81 -2.20 -17.23
C ALA A 16 4.71 -1.55 -18.10
N ALA A 17 4.00 -2.34 -18.91
CA ALA A 17 2.87 -1.85 -19.70
C ALA A 17 1.60 -1.62 -18.87
N ALA A 18 1.36 -2.44 -17.84
CA ALA A 18 0.26 -2.23 -16.89
C ALA A 18 0.46 -0.96 -16.04
N ALA A 19 1.70 -0.65 -15.67
CA ALA A 19 2.06 0.61 -14.99
C ALA A 19 2.00 1.83 -15.94
N ALA A 20 2.38 1.69 -17.22
CA ALA A 20 2.36 2.77 -18.20
C ALA A 20 0.93 3.13 -18.67
N HIS A 21 0.01 2.17 -18.77
CA HIS A 21 -1.37 2.44 -19.18
C HIS A 21 -2.17 3.22 -18.13
N ALA A 22 -1.80 3.14 -16.84
CA ALA A 22 -2.40 3.94 -15.77
C ALA A 22 -1.91 5.40 -15.75
N ALA A 23 -0.75 5.69 -16.37
CA ALA A 23 -0.11 7.01 -16.35
C ALA A 23 -0.57 7.95 -17.49
N HIS A 24 -1.29 7.46 -18.50
CA HIS A 24 -1.61 8.24 -19.71
C HIS A 24 -2.92 9.06 -19.66
N ASN A 25 -3.67 9.02 -18.55
CA ASN A 25 -4.85 9.86 -18.34
C ASN A 25 -4.57 11.03 -17.40
N GLY A 26 -3.57 11.83 -17.75
CA GLY A 26 -3.25 13.10 -17.11
C GLY A 26 -4.10 14.25 -17.67
N ALA A 27 -5.31 14.42 -17.14
CA ALA A 27 -6.03 15.68 -17.20
C ALA A 27 -6.84 15.88 -15.91
N ALA A 28 -6.32 16.77 -15.05
CA ALA A 28 -6.97 17.41 -13.91
C ALA A 28 -8.00 16.58 -13.11
N GLY A 29 -7.53 15.95 -12.02
CA GLY A 29 -8.36 15.74 -10.83
C GLY A 29 -8.86 14.33 -10.56
N SER A 30 -8.08 13.30 -10.89
CA SER A 30 -8.32 11.93 -10.44
C SER A 30 -7.07 11.42 -9.73
N LEU A 31 -7.01 11.54 -8.39
CA LEU A 31 -6.22 10.60 -7.61
C LEU A 31 -6.75 9.21 -7.97
N GLY A 32 -5.92 8.40 -8.64
CA GLY A 32 -6.32 7.08 -9.13
C GLY A 32 -6.87 6.18 -8.02
N PRO A 33 -7.58 5.09 -8.35
CA PRO A 33 -8.27 4.22 -7.40
C PRO A 33 -7.33 3.35 -6.55
N GLY A 34 -6.14 3.83 -6.19
CA GLY A 34 -5.06 3.04 -5.58
C GLY A 34 -5.13 2.82 -4.06
N PHE A 35 -6.20 3.20 -3.37
CA PHE A 35 -6.32 3.00 -1.91
C PHE A 35 -7.71 2.55 -1.42
N GLY A 36 -8.66 2.35 -2.35
CA GLY A 36 -10.09 2.22 -2.04
C GLY A 36 -10.64 0.80 -1.87
N SER A 37 -9.82 -0.26 -1.98
CA SER A 37 -10.37 -1.62 -2.08
C SER A 37 -9.45 -2.73 -1.55
N LEU A 38 -8.94 -2.60 -0.33
CA LEU A 38 -8.30 -3.72 0.38
C LEU A 38 -9.03 -4.18 1.64
N ARG A 39 -10.29 -3.74 1.82
CA ARG A 39 -11.26 -4.36 2.73
C ARG A 39 -12.47 -4.86 1.96
N ALA A 40 -12.29 -5.92 1.17
CA ALA A 40 -13.35 -6.86 0.74
C ALA A 40 -12.81 -7.90 -0.25
N ALA A 41 -11.86 -8.74 0.15
CA ALA A 41 -11.67 -10.05 -0.48
C ALA A 41 -12.22 -11.10 0.50
N GLY A 42 -13.54 -11.12 0.62
CA GLY A 42 -14.25 -11.99 1.55
C GLY A 42 -15.72 -12.02 1.20
N ALA A 43 -16.06 -12.94 0.29
CA ALA A 43 -17.41 -13.34 -0.13
C ALA A 43 -18.24 -12.29 -0.91
N ALA A 44 -18.34 -12.47 -2.25
CA ALA A 44 -19.60 -12.31 -3.00
C ALA A 44 -19.41 -12.55 -4.51
N PHE A 45 -19.61 -13.78 -4.98
CA PHE A 45 -20.26 -14.05 -6.27
C PHE A 45 -20.94 -15.42 -6.20
N GLY A 46 -22.26 -15.41 -6.07
CA GLY A 46 -23.13 -16.55 -6.30
C GLY A 46 -24.44 -16.03 -6.92
N PRO A 47 -24.94 -16.62 -8.02
CA PRO A 47 -26.13 -16.12 -8.69
C PRO A 47 -27.38 -16.39 -7.85
N ALA A 48 -28.32 -15.45 -7.89
CA ALA A 48 -29.62 -15.60 -7.25
C ALA A 48 -30.38 -16.82 -7.82
N ARG A 49 -30.75 -17.75 -6.94
CA ARG A 49 -31.91 -18.63 -7.13
C ARG A 49 -32.75 -18.62 -5.87
N MET A 50 -33.99 -18.17 -6.03
CA MET A 50 -35.04 -18.29 -5.04
C MET A 50 -35.51 -19.76 -5.03
N GLY A 51 -35.27 -20.46 -3.93
CA GLY A 51 -35.68 -21.85 -3.74
C GLY A 51 -34.92 -22.47 -2.57
N SER A 52 -35.63 -22.81 -1.49
CA SER A 52 -35.09 -23.35 -0.24
C SER A 52 -34.10 -24.49 -0.48
N SER A 53 -32.81 -24.19 -0.37
CA SER A 53 -31.74 -25.17 -0.54
C SER A 53 -30.88 -25.16 0.72
N ARG A 54 -31.06 -26.22 1.50
CA ARG A 54 -30.21 -26.59 2.63
C ARG A 54 -28.74 -26.44 2.21
N PRO A 55 -27.83 -25.87 3.04
CA PRO A 55 -26.42 -25.77 2.69
C PRO A 55 -25.90 -27.13 2.20
N SER A 56 -25.49 -27.20 0.94
CA SER A 56 -24.93 -28.42 0.37
C SER A 56 -23.59 -28.68 1.06
N ARG A 57 -23.43 -29.87 1.62
CA ARG A 57 -22.14 -30.32 2.17
C ARG A 57 -21.07 -30.15 1.07
N PRO A 58 -19.89 -29.59 1.37
CA PRO A 58 -18.81 -29.50 0.39
C PRO A 58 -18.61 -30.86 -0.27
N ALA A 59 -18.71 -30.93 -1.60
CA ALA A 59 -18.41 -32.16 -2.31
C ALA A 59 -16.93 -32.46 -2.09
N GLN A 60 -16.62 -33.63 -1.55
CA GLN A 60 -15.22 -34.06 -1.45
C GLN A 60 -14.69 -34.22 -2.88
N LEU A 61 -13.69 -33.41 -3.21
CA LEU A 61 -12.98 -33.55 -4.47
C LEU A 61 -12.29 -34.92 -4.48
N ASP A 62 -12.37 -35.60 -5.62
CA ASP A 62 -11.67 -36.86 -5.85
C ASP A 62 -10.16 -36.62 -5.64
N PRO A 63 -9.46 -37.43 -4.83
CA PRO A 63 -8.03 -37.30 -4.58
C PRO A 63 -7.19 -37.15 -5.86
N ALA A 64 -7.56 -37.85 -6.94
CA ALA A 64 -6.85 -37.78 -8.22
C ALA A 64 -7.06 -36.45 -8.97
N VAL A 65 -8.15 -35.73 -8.68
CA VAL A 65 -8.44 -34.40 -9.24
C VAL A 65 -7.79 -33.30 -8.39
N ALA A 66 -7.70 -33.50 -7.07
CA ALA A 66 -6.98 -32.61 -6.16
C ALA A 66 -5.47 -32.61 -6.45
N ASP A 67 -4.87 -33.78 -6.71
CA ASP A 67 -3.45 -33.91 -7.09
C ASP A 67 -3.11 -33.31 -8.47
N GLY A 68 -4.11 -33.09 -9.32
CA GLY A 68 -3.95 -32.54 -10.68
C GLY A 68 -4.14 -31.02 -10.79
N LEU A 69 -4.59 -30.35 -9.72
CA LEU A 69 -4.51 -28.89 -9.64
C LEU A 69 -3.04 -28.55 -9.44
N ALA A 70 -2.44 -27.77 -10.34
CA ALA A 70 -1.09 -27.24 -10.14
C ALA A 70 -1.07 -26.47 -8.81
N GLY A 71 -0.64 -27.15 -7.74
CA GLY A 71 -0.51 -26.56 -6.43
C GLY A 71 0.53 -25.46 -6.55
N GLY A 72 0.12 -24.22 -6.27
CA GLY A 72 1.09 -23.18 -5.94
C GLY A 72 1.99 -23.63 -4.79
N MET A 73 3.01 -22.84 -4.48
CA MET A 73 3.81 -23.10 -3.27
C MET A 73 2.89 -23.31 -2.06
N ASP A 74 3.29 -24.23 -1.18
CA ASP A 74 2.59 -24.49 0.08
C ASP A 74 2.34 -23.18 0.83
N PRO A 75 1.07 -22.83 1.16
CA PRO A 75 0.74 -21.59 1.87
C PRO A 75 1.51 -21.42 3.18
N GLN A 76 1.79 -22.53 3.88
CA GLN A 76 2.57 -22.49 5.12
C GLN A 76 4.03 -22.09 4.84
N ALA A 77 4.64 -22.69 3.82
CA ALA A 77 6.00 -22.32 3.40
C ALA A 77 6.10 -20.86 2.91
N LEU A 78 5.08 -20.35 2.21
CA LEU A 78 5.02 -18.94 1.80
C LEU A 78 4.93 -17.99 3.00
N SER A 79 4.09 -18.32 3.99
CA SER A 79 3.99 -17.56 5.24
C SER A 79 5.32 -17.56 5.99
N GLU A 80 5.94 -18.73 6.19
CA GLU A 80 7.25 -18.85 6.86
C GLU A 80 8.33 -18.04 6.14
N MET A 81 8.39 -18.11 4.80
CA MET A 81 9.34 -17.35 3.99
C MET A 81 9.09 -15.83 4.10
N SER A 82 7.83 -15.41 4.20
CA SER A 82 7.45 -14.00 4.39
C SER A 82 7.92 -13.49 5.75
N HIS A 83 7.68 -14.24 6.82
CA HIS A 83 8.12 -13.89 8.18
C HIS A 83 9.64 -13.87 8.29
N LEU A 84 10.33 -14.91 7.81
CA LEU A 84 11.80 -14.99 7.87
C LEU A 84 12.46 -13.87 7.08
N SER A 85 11.95 -13.54 5.88
CA SER A 85 12.50 -12.44 5.07
C SER A 85 12.26 -11.07 5.70
N ALA A 86 11.07 -10.84 6.26
CA ALA A 86 10.74 -9.62 6.99
C ALA A 86 11.60 -9.44 8.25
N ALA A 87 11.75 -10.50 9.05
CA ALA A 87 12.58 -10.49 10.25
C ALA A 87 14.06 -10.25 9.91
N ALA A 88 14.61 -10.99 8.94
CA ALA A 88 15.99 -10.84 8.50
C ALA A 88 16.33 -9.43 8.01
N LEU A 89 15.41 -8.76 7.32
CA LEU A 89 15.58 -7.37 6.89
C LEU A 89 15.64 -6.37 8.03
N LEU A 90 14.99 -6.69 9.16
CA LEU A 90 14.99 -5.87 10.37
C LEU A 90 16.02 -6.35 11.41
N ASP A 91 16.69 -7.49 11.19
CA ASP A 91 17.52 -8.16 12.21
C ASP A 91 18.81 -7.39 12.57
N ARG A 92 19.22 -6.40 11.76
CA ARG A 92 20.21 -5.40 12.21
C ARG A 92 19.77 -4.65 13.47
N VAL A 93 18.47 -4.70 13.82
CA VAL A 93 17.85 -4.06 14.99
C VAL A 93 17.61 -5.04 16.14
N ARG A 94 17.69 -6.37 15.95
CA ARG A 94 17.34 -7.36 17.00
C ARG A 94 18.26 -8.57 17.23
N HIS A 95 19.41 -8.76 16.58
CA HIS A 95 20.39 -9.81 16.97
C HIS A 95 19.80 -11.23 17.22
N SER A 96 18.69 -11.60 16.57
CA SER A 96 17.83 -12.72 17.01
C SER A 96 17.72 -13.87 16.01
N GLU A 97 18.26 -13.74 14.81
CA GLU A 97 18.14 -14.74 13.73
C GLU A 97 19.51 -15.33 13.33
N ASP A 98 19.49 -16.45 12.59
CA ASP A 98 20.70 -17.08 12.05
C ASP A 98 21.43 -16.10 11.11
N PRO A 99 22.69 -15.71 11.42
CA PRO A 99 23.46 -14.76 10.61
C PRO A 99 23.55 -15.16 9.13
N ALA A 100 23.55 -16.46 8.82
CA ALA A 100 23.61 -16.94 7.45
C ALA A 100 22.27 -16.78 6.68
N VAL A 101 21.13 -16.76 7.37
CA VAL A 101 19.82 -16.44 6.77
C VAL A 101 19.76 -14.94 6.46
N VAL A 102 20.20 -14.11 7.43
CA VAL A 102 20.22 -12.65 7.30
C VAL A 102 21.08 -12.21 6.13
N GLU A 103 22.31 -12.73 6.01
CA GLU A 103 23.22 -12.40 4.91
C GLU A 103 22.62 -12.77 3.54
N ARG A 104 21.93 -13.92 3.43
CA ARG A 104 21.26 -14.33 2.19
C ARG A 104 20.09 -13.42 1.83
N VAL A 105 19.26 -13.02 2.79
CA VAL A 105 18.15 -12.10 2.54
C VAL A 105 18.67 -10.73 2.14
N LEU A 106 19.67 -10.19 2.83
CA LEU A 106 20.28 -8.90 2.47
C LEU A 106 20.89 -8.94 1.05
N THR A 107 21.61 -10.01 0.71
CA THR A 107 22.15 -10.21 -0.64
C THR A 107 21.03 -10.29 -1.68
N LEU A 108 19.91 -10.93 -1.36
CA LEU A 108 18.74 -11.00 -2.26
C LEU A 108 18.13 -9.61 -2.48
N VAL A 109 18.01 -8.80 -1.44
CA VAL A 109 17.50 -7.41 -1.54
C VAL A 109 18.42 -6.55 -2.39
N GLU A 110 19.74 -6.70 -2.23
CA GLU A 110 20.74 -5.96 -3.00
C GLU A 110 20.76 -6.36 -4.49
N THR A 111 20.42 -7.62 -4.79
CA THR A 111 20.49 -8.17 -6.16
C THR A 111 19.18 -8.08 -6.93
N VAL A 112 18.06 -8.32 -6.26
CA VAL A 112 16.72 -8.36 -6.88
C VAL A 112 16.01 -7.02 -6.69
N GLY A 113 16.06 -6.46 -5.47
CA GLY A 113 15.36 -5.25 -5.10
C GLY A 113 14.36 -5.47 -3.96
N VAL A 114 13.92 -4.37 -3.35
CA VAL A 114 12.87 -4.39 -2.30
C VAL A 114 11.49 -4.64 -2.91
N ASP A 115 11.29 -4.32 -4.20
CA ASP A 115 10.00 -4.38 -4.87
C ASP A 115 9.47 -5.83 -4.97
N GLU A 116 10.36 -6.78 -5.28
CA GLU A 116 10.06 -8.20 -5.46
C GLU A 116 9.88 -8.92 -4.12
N ILE A 117 10.65 -8.53 -3.10
CA ILE A 117 10.48 -9.08 -1.74
C ILE A 117 9.19 -8.55 -1.12
N ALA A 118 8.80 -7.33 -1.45
CA ALA A 118 7.55 -6.79 -1.01
C ALA A 118 6.37 -7.60 -1.58
N GLU A 119 6.43 -8.07 -2.84
CA GLU A 119 5.40 -8.96 -3.42
C GLU A 119 5.20 -10.24 -2.60
N LEU A 120 6.26 -10.82 -2.04
CA LEU A 120 6.16 -11.98 -1.15
C LEU A 120 5.29 -11.67 0.09
N TRP A 121 5.31 -10.44 0.60
CA TRP A 121 4.55 -10.05 1.79
C TRP A 121 3.10 -9.68 1.54
N SER A 122 2.66 -9.63 0.28
CA SER A 122 1.34 -9.07 -0.06
C SER A 122 0.17 -9.82 0.56
N ASP A 123 0.35 -11.12 0.81
CA ASP A 123 -0.67 -12.03 1.34
C ASP A 123 -0.57 -12.24 2.86
N ALA A 124 0.39 -11.60 3.53
CA ALA A 124 0.60 -11.72 4.96
C ALA A 124 -0.52 -11.07 5.79
N GLU A 125 -0.71 -11.55 7.03
CA GLU A 125 -1.69 -10.99 7.95
C GLU A 125 -1.48 -9.48 8.17
N PRO A 126 -2.56 -8.68 8.27
CA PRO A 126 -2.43 -7.24 8.43
C PRO A 126 -1.54 -6.75 9.57
N ASP A 127 -1.64 -7.44 10.70
CA ASP A 127 -0.98 -7.06 11.95
C ASP A 127 0.31 -7.86 12.20
N SER A 128 0.83 -8.55 11.17
CA SER A 128 2.14 -9.22 11.21
C SER A 128 3.26 -8.30 10.71
N LEU A 129 4.50 -8.67 11.02
CA LEU A 129 5.70 -7.96 10.57
C LEU A 129 5.77 -7.83 9.03
N PRO A 130 5.66 -8.91 8.23
CA PRO A 130 5.61 -8.78 6.77
C PRO A 130 4.44 -7.92 6.29
N GLY A 131 3.26 -8.04 6.91
CA GLY A 131 2.09 -7.23 6.54
C GLY A 131 2.32 -5.73 6.78
N VAL A 132 2.95 -5.35 7.89
CA VAL A 132 3.26 -3.95 8.19
C VAL A 132 4.35 -3.41 7.24
N LEU A 133 5.38 -4.20 6.93
CA LEU A 133 6.41 -3.83 5.96
C LEU A 133 5.84 -3.64 4.55
N TRP A 134 4.95 -4.52 4.11
CA TRP A 134 4.23 -4.37 2.85
C TRP A 134 3.47 -3.04 2.77
N ARG A 135 2.76 -2.66 3.85
CA ARG A 135 2.04 -1.37 3.90
C ARG A 135 2.98 -0.19 3.84
N LEU A 136 4.13 -0.23 4.52
CA LEU A 136 5.14 0.81 4.43
C LEU A 136 5.70 0.94 3.01
N TYR A 137 5.96 -0.19 2.36
CA TYR A 137 6.40 -0.23 0.98
C TYR A 137 5.35 0.36 0.03
N MET A 138 4.09 -0.05 0.15
CA MET A 138 2.96 0.51 -0.61
C MET A 138 2.79 2.01 -0.39
N LEU A 139 2.92 2.48 0.86
CA LEU A 139 2.90 3.90 1.16
C LEU A 139 4.00 4.65 0.38
N ARG A 140 5.24 4.14 0.39
CA ARG A 140 6.35 4.74 -0.36
C ARG A 140 6.06 4.80 -1.86
N THR A 141 5.62 3.69 -2.45
CA THR A 141 5.33 3.59 -3.88
C THR A 141 4.22 4.58 -4.28
N TRP A 142 3.19 4.69 -3.45
CA TRP A 142 2.12 5.67 -3.63
C TRP A 142 2.64 7.11 -3.51
N MET A 143 3.47 7.41 -2.50
CA MET A 143 4.05 8.74 -2.29
C MET A 143 4.87 9.20 -3.49
N ARG A 144 5.73 8.34 -4.03
CA ARG A 144 6.57 8.65 -5.20
C ARG A 144 5.73 8.94 -6.44
N SER A 145 4.68 8.16 -6.66
CA SER A 145 3.81 8.27 -7.83
C SER A 145 2.89 9.48 -7.78
N ASN A 146 2.59 10.02 -6.58
CA ASN A 146 1.61 11.08 -6.37
C ASN A 146 2.22 12.33 -5.71
N ARG A 147 3.54 12.51 -5.81
CA ARG A 147 4.31 13.52 -5.06
C ARG A 147 3.77 14.95 -5.15
N ASP A 148 3.33 15.40 -6.32
CA ASP A 148 2.75 16.73 -6.52
C ASP A 148 1.43 16.91 -5.75
N SER A 149 0.49 15.97 -5.97
CA SER A 149 -0.80 15.99 -5.29
C SER A 149 -0.64 15.87 -3.77
N ILE A 150 0.29 15.05 -3.30
CA ILE A 150 0.59 14.92 -1.87
C ILE A 150 1.20 16.19 -1.30
N ALA A 151 2.15 16.83 -1.98
CA ALA A 151 2.71 18.10 -1.53
C ALA A 151 1.63 19.19 -1.39
N HIS A 152 0.67 19.21 -2.32
CA HIS A 152 -0.50 20.09 -2.22
C HIS A 152 -1.39 19.74 -1.02
N LEU A 153 -1.76 18.47 -0.86
CA LEU A 153 -2.61 18.02 0.24
C LEU A 153 -1.96 18.22 1.61
N TRP A 154 -0.64 18.06 1.71
CA TRP A 154 0.13 18.34 2.91
C TRP A 154 -0.06 19.78 3.36
N ARG A 155 0.13 20.76 2.47
CA ARG A 155 -0.09 22.19 2.77
C ARG A 155 -1.53 22.51 3.17
N LEU A 156 -2.51 21.71 2.72
CA LEU A 156 -3.91 21.84 3.13
C LEU A 156 -4.19 21.23 4.49
N GLY A 157 -3.56 20.09 4.80
CA GLY A 157 -3.72 19.38 6.07
C GLY A 157 -2.93 20.03 7.21
N GLU A 158 -1.78 20.58 6.89
CA GLU A 158 -0.81 21.18 7.82
C GLU A 158 -0.45 22.61 7.36
N PRO A 159 -1.39 23.58 7.44
CA PRO A 159 -1.15 24.94 6.96
C PRO A 159 -0.14 25.72 7.83
N VAL A 160 0.09 25.26 9.05
CA VAL A 160 1.09 25.78 10.01
C VAL A 160 1.77 24.56 10.60
N ALA A 161 3.11 24.56 10.65
CA ALA A 161 3.86 23.46 11.24
C ALA A 161 3.40 23.15 12.69
N THR A 162 2.95 21.92 12.91
CA THR A 162 2.62 21.36 14.22
C THR A 162 3.57 20.22 14.58
N THR A 163 3.28 19.51 15.67
CA THR A 163 3.97 18.27 16.03
C THR A 163 3.92 17.23 14.90
N ALA A 164 2.90 17.22 14.05
CA ALA A 164 2.82 16.27 12.93
C ALA A 164 3.97 16.46 11.92
N SER A 165 4.30 17.71 11.59
CA SER A 165 5.48 18.06 10.77
C SER A 165 6.78 17.56 11.40
N ALA A 166 6.93 17.75 12.71
CA ALA A 166 8.10 17.31 13.47
C ALA A 166 8.22 15.78 13.53
N ILE A 167 7.11 15.07 13.74
CA ILE A 167 7.08 13.60 13.76
C ILE A 167 7.41 13.08 12.37
N ALA A 168 6.66 13.45 11.33
CA ALA A 168 6.90 12.98 9.97
C ALA A 168 8.32 13.29 9.49
N GLY A 169 8.88 14.43 9.92
CA GLY A 169 10.21 14.89 9.54
C GLY A 169 10.19 15.61 8.19
N VAL A 170 9.18 16.46 7.98
CA VAL A 170 9.02 17.25 6.76
C VAL A 170 8.48 18.65 7.12
N ASP A 171 8.89 19.67 6.37
CA ASP A 171 8.42 21.04 6.55
C ASP A 171 6.92 21.17 6.20
N GLN A 172 6.28 22.26 6.62
CA GLN A 172 4.88 22.60 6.34
C GLN A 172 4.59 22.84 4.85
N ALA A 173 5.61 23.21 4.06
CA ALA A 173 5.48 23.48 2.63
C ALA A 173 6.44 22.63 1.79
N PRO A 174 6.30 21.30 1.81
CA PRO A 174 7.22 20.42 1.09
C PRO A 174 7.08 20.60 -0.42
N SER A 175 8.21 20.54 -1.10
CA SER A 175 8.27 20.32 -2.55
C SER A 175 7.97 18.86 -2.90
N GLU A 176 7.77 18.57 -4.18
CA GLU A 176 7.68 17.20 -4.69
C GLU A 176 8.89 16.34 -4.31
N ASP A 177 10.08 16.92 -4.39
CA ASP A 177 11.33 16.23 -4.07
C ASP A 177 11.45 15.95 -2.56
N ASP A 178 10.90 16.82 -1.71
CA ASP A 178 10.80 16.57 -0.27
C ASP A 178 9.90 15.37 0.02
N ILE A 179 8.79 15.21 -0.70
CA ILE A 179 7.91 14.05 -0.56
C ILE A 179 8.63 12.75 -0.96
N VAL A 180 9.40 12.78 -2.05
CA VAL A 180 10.20 11.62 -2.47
C VAL A 180 11.25 11.27 -1.43
N ARG A 181 12.00 12.27 -0.93
CA ARG A 181 12.99 12.06 0.14
C ARG A 181 12.36 11.56 1.43
N LEU A 182 11.19 12.07 1.81
CA LEU A 182 10.44 11.62 2.97
C LEU A 182 10.03 10.15 2.82
N ALA A 183 9.49 9.76 1.66
CA ALA A 183 9.08 8.38 1.37
C ALA A 183 10.27 7.41 1.49
N ASP A 184 11.40 7.77 0.88
CA ASP A 184 12.63 6.98 0.94
C ASP A 184 13.18 6.92 2.37
N SER A 185 13.15 8.04 3.12
CA SER A 185 13.61 8.12 4.51
C SER A 185 12.76 7.31 5.49
N ILE A 186 11.44 7.27 5.31
CA ILE A 186 10.55 6.45 6.14
C ILE A 186 10.87 4.97 5.93
N LEU A 187 10.93 4.52 4.67
CA LEU A 187 11.21 3.12 4.38
C LEU A 187 12.65 2.73 4.77
N SER A 188 13.66 3.54 4.46
CA SER A 188 15.04 3.26 4.89
C SER A 188 15.19 3.29 6.42
N GLY A 189 14.45 4.18 7.09
CA GLY A 189 14.42 4.28 8.54
C GLY A 189 13.85 3.03 9.20
N ALA A 190 12.94 2.32 8.53
CA ALA A 190 12.44 1.03 8.99
C ALA A 190 13.54 -0.03 9.09
N PHE A 191 14.47 -0.06 8.14
CA PHE A 191 15.54 -1.07 8.06
C PHE A 191 16.83 -0.70 8.79
N VAL A 192 17.16 0.60 8.85
CA VAL A 192 18.46 1.09 9.37
C VAL A 192 18.33 1.72 10.76
N GLY A 193 17.12 2.18 11.11
CA GLY A 193 16.85 2.91 12.35
C GLY A 193 15.89 2.17 13.28
N ASP A 194 15.13 2.95 14.07
CA ASP A 194 14.06 2.40 14.90
C ASP A 194 12.79 2.21 14.06
N PHE A 195 12.40 0.94 13.89
CA PHE A 195 11.21 0.56 13.13
C PHE A 195 9.93 1.20 13.66
N ALA A 196 9.75 1.31 14.99
CA ALA A 196 8.57 1.96 15.54
C ALA A 196 8.54 3.47 15.22
N VAL A 197 9.70 4.12 15.19
CA VAL A 197 9.79 5.53 14.78
C VAL A 197 9.43 5.68 13.30
N ALA A 198 9.88 4.78 12.43
CA ALA A 198 9.48 4.80 11.01
C ALA A 198 7.95 4.66 10.84
N LEU A 199 7.32 3.81 11.65
CA LEU A 199 5.87 3.64 11.67
C LEU A 199 5.13 4.88 12.21
N ASP A 200 5.63 5.51 13.27
CA ASP A 200 5.06 6.77 13.78
C ASP A 200 5.13 7.87 12.73
N ARG A 201 6.25 7.96 11.99
CA ARG A 201 6.44 8.90 10.88
C ARG A 201 5.42 8.66 9.77
N ALA A 202 5.26 7.40 9.37
CA ALA A 202 4.28 7.01 8.37
C ALA A 202 2.85 7.36 8.80
N ALA A 203 2.49 7.09 10.06
CA ALA A 203 1.18 7.40 10.60
C ALA A 203 0.88 8.90 10.66
N ALA A 204 1.82 9.70 11.19
CA ALA A 204 1.68 11.15 11.23
C ALA A 204 1.52 11.71 9.81
N PHE A 205 2.27 11.17 8.86
CA PHE A 205 2.16 11.58 7.48
C PHE A 205 0.80 11.28 6.85
N THR A 206 0.30 10.04 6.99
CA THR A 206 -0.99 9.64 6.41
C THR A 206 -2.17 10.39 7.04
N ASP A 207 -2.11 10.69 8.34
CA ASP A 207 -3.13 11.49 9.03
C ASP A 207 -3.21 12.92 8.48
N VAL A 208 -2.07 13.58 8.26
CA VAL A 208 -2.02 14.94 7.68
C VAL A 208 -2.57 14.94 6.25
N VAL A 209 -2.17 13.98 5.41
CA VAL A 209 -2.68 13.90 4.03
C VAL A 209 -4.17 13.57 4.01
N ALA A 210 -4.66 12.73 4.92
CA ALA A 210 -6.09 12.48 5.09
C ALA A 210 -6.86 13.75 5.48
N LEU A 211 -6.30 14.57 6.37
CA LEU A 211 -6.87 15.88 6.70
C LEU A 211 -6.88 16.81 5.47
N GLY A 212 -5.80 16.84 4.70
CA GLY A 212 -5.71 17.58 3.44
C GLY A 212 -6.81 17.20 2.44
N LEU A 213 -7.06 15.90 2.27
CA LEU A 213 -8.13 15.39 1.41
C LEU A 213 -9.51 15.85 1.89
N ARG A 214 -9.73 15.85 3.22
CA ARG A 214 -11.00 16.32 3.80
C ARG A 214 -11.22 17.80 3.56
N VAL A 215 -10.17 18.61 3.74
CA VAL A 215 -10.21 20.04 3.45
C VAL A 215 -10.49 20.28 1.97
N GLU A 216 -9.82 19.56 1.08
CA GLU A 216 -9.97 19.73 -0.36
C GLU A 216 -11.38 19.36 -0.85
N ALA A 217 -11.94 18.24 -0.38
CA ALA A 217 -13.30 17.87 -0.77
C ALA A 217 -14.34 18.90 -0.30
N ARG A 218 -14.17 19.48 0.91
CA ARG A 218 -15.04 20.57 1.38
C ARG A 218 -14.88 21.82 0.51
N ARG A 219 -13.64 22.24 0.22
CA ARG A 219 -13.35 23.40 -0.63
C ARG A 219 -13.91 23.24 -2.03
N MET A 220 -13.85 22.04 -2.59
CA MET A 220 -14.39 21.73 -3.91
C MET A 220 -15.90 21.93 -3.98
N VAL A 221 -16.66 21.44 -2.99
CA VAL A 221 -18.12 21.64 -2.93
C VAL A 221 -18.46 23.12 -2.75
N THR A 222 -17.82 23.79 -1.78
CA THR A 222 -18.07 25.23 -1.52
C THR A 222 -17.71 26.11 -2.70
N ARG A 223 -16.61 25.82 -3.42
CA ARG A 223 -16.23 26.57 -4.63
C ARG A 223 -17.23 26.35 -5.77
N ALA A 224 -17.72 25.13 -5.94
CA ALA A 224 -18.72 24.85 -6.97
C ALA A 224 -20.05 25.58 -6.69
N GLU A 225 -20.48 25.62 -5.43
CA GLU A 225 -21.64 26.41 -4.97
C GLU A 225 -21.44 27.91 -5.24
N ALA A 226 -20.31 28.47 -4.81
CA ALA A 226 -20.02 29.90 -4.94
C ALA A 226 -19.89 30.37 -6.40
N ASN A 227 -19.36 29.51 -7.27
CA ASN A 227 -19.15 29.82 -8.69
C ASN A 227 -20.40 29.61 -9.55
N GLY A 228 -21.53 29.17 -8.97
CA GLY A 228 -22.73 28.82 -9.74
C GLY A 228 -22.50 27.63 -10.69
N ALA A 229 -21.55 26.74 -10.37
CA ALA A 229 -21.18 25.62 -11.23
C ALA A 229 -22.28 24.55 -11.36
N PHE A 230 -23.34 24.65 -10.55
CA PHE A 230 -24.52 23.78 -10.62
C PHE A 230 -25.51 24.37 -11.62
N SER A 231 -25.21 24.20 -12.90
CA SER A 231 -26.14 24.52 -14.00
C SER A 231 -27.22 23.44 -14.15
N SER A 232 -26.99 22.26 -13.59
CA SER A 232 -27.93 21.13 -13.54
C SER A 232 -27.72 20.25 -12.31
N ASP A 233 -28.73 19.46 -11.94
CA ASP A 233 -28.63 18.41 -10.92
C ASP A 233 -27.51 17.39 -11.23
N ALA A 234 -27.19 17.20 -12.51
CA ALA A 234 -26.13 16.29 -12.94
C ALA A 234 -24.73 16.83 -12.57
N ASP A 235 -24.50 18.14 -12.73
CA ASP A 235 -23.24 18.79 -12.38
C ASP A 235 -23.01 18.77 -10.86
N GLU A 236 -24.07 19.06 -10.12
CA GLU A 236 -24.08 19.00 -8.65
C GLU A 236 -23.77 17.58 -8.15
N LYS A 237 -24.43 16.58 -8.74
CA LYS A 237 -24.15 15.16 -8.45
C LYS A 237 -22.71 14.78 -8.78
N ALA A 238 -22.15 15.24 -9.89
CA ALA A 238 -20.77 14.95 -10.28
C ALA A 238 -19.75 15.50 -9.28
N VAL A 239 -19.90 16.77 -8.87
CA VAL A 239 -19.02 17.41 -7.87
C VAL A 239 -19.11 16.69 -6.53
N ARG A 240 -20.34 16.40 -6.04
CA ARG A 240 -20.53 15.68 -4.79
C ARG A 240 -19.97 14.26 -4.83
N THR A 241 -20.11 13.56 -5.96
CA THR A 241 -19.52 12.23 -6.15
C THR A 241 -18.00 12.28 -6.05
N LYS A 242 -17.37 13.28 -6.68
CA LYS A 242 -15.91 13.49 -6.57
C LYS A 242 -15.51 13.80 -5.13
N ALA A 243 -16.28 14.62 -4.41
CA ALA A 243 -15.99 14.97 -3.02
C ALA A 243 -16.10 13.74 -2.10
N ALA A 244 -17.12 12.92 -2.32
CA ALA A 244 -17.33 11.67 -1.59
C ALA A 244 -16.17 10.69 -1.80
N ARG A 245 -15.60 10.60 -3.01
CA ARG A 245 -14.40 9.78 -3.27
C ARG A 245 -13.20 10.26 -2.47
N LEU A 246 -12.93 11.57 -2.43
CA LEU A 246 -11.84 12.12 -1.61
C LEU A 246 -12.05 11.84 -0.11
N MET A 247 -13.29 11.95 0.38
CA MET A 247 -13.64 11.60 1.76
C MET A 247 -13.43 10.11 2.05
N HIS A 248 -13.77 9.24 1.11
CA HIS A 248 -13.54 7.81 1.23
C HIS A 248 -12.04 7.49 1.29
N THR A 249 -11.24 8.07 0.39
CA THR A 249 -9.77 7.93 0.41
C THR A 249 -9.18 8.45 1.71
N ALA A 250 -9.67 9.58 2.23
CA ALA A 250 -9.23 10.08 3.54
C ALA A 250 -9.54 9.09 4.67
N GLY A 251 -10.73 8.47 4.65
CA GLY A 251 -11.10 7.42 5.60
C GLY A 251 -10.16 6.21 5.54
N SER A 252 -9.78 5.77 4.34
CA SER A 252 -8.81 4.70 4.16
C SER A 252 -7.43 5.06 4.70
N LEU A 253 -6.92 6.27 4.41
CA LEU A 253 -5.62 6.72 4.93
C LEU A 253 -5.60 6.85 6.45
N MET A 254 -6.70 7.31 7.07
CA MET A 254 -6.84 7.34 8.53
C MET A 254 -6.85 5.92 9.14
N ALA A 255 -7.42 4.93 8.44
CA ALA A 255 -7.32 3.54 8.89
C ALA A 255 -5.87 3.06 8.83
N THR A 256 -5.17 3.32 7.74
CA THR A 256 -3.74 2.99 7.60
C THR A 256 -2.85 3.69 8.63
N ALA A 257 -3.14 4.94 9.00
CA ALA A 257 -2.44 5.63 10.08
C ALA A 257 -2.56 4.86 11.42
N LYS A 258 -3.76 4.36 11.73
CA LYS A 258 -4.00 3.55 12.92
C LYS A 258 -3.29 2.20 12.85
N ASP A 259 -3.26 1.57 11.68
CA ASP A 259 -2.54 0.30 11.49
C ASP A 259 -1.03 0.50 11.76
N PHE A 260 -0.43 1.60 11.27
CA PHE A 260 0.97 1.93 11.59
C PHE A 260 1.20 2.23 13.07
N GLN A 261 0.32 3.00 13.72
CA GLN A 261 0.39 3.24 15.16
C GLN A 261 0.27 1.94 15.97
N HIS A 262 -0.59 1.02 15.52
CA HIS A 262 -0.77 -0.28 16.12
C HIS A 262 0.49 -1.15 15.96
N GLY A 263 1.04 -1.25 14.74
CA GLY A 263 2.30 -1.93 14.46
C GLY A 263 3.45 -1.38 15.29
N ALA A 264 3.55 -0.05 15.42
CA ALA A 264 4.57 0.60 16.26
C ALA A 264 4.41 0.21 17.73
N ASN A 265 3.17 0.07 18.22
CA ASN A 265 2.90 -0.36 19.58
C ASN A 265 3.28 -1.83 19.81
N LEU A 266 2.92 -2.72 18.88
CA LEU A 266 3.27 -4.14 18.93
C LEU A 266 4.80 -4.33 18.87
N TRP A 267 5.48 -3.60 17.98
CA TRP A 267 6.94 -3.63 17.86
C TRP A 267 7.64 -3.26 19.17
N ARG A 268 7.26 -2.13 19.77
CA ARG A 268 7.84 -1.68 21.06
C ARG A 268 7.62 -2.70 22.20
N ARG A 269 6.56 -3.51 22.12
CA ARG A 269 6.24 -4.56 23.09
C ARG A 269 6.86 -5.92 22.78
N GLY A 270 7.56 -6.05 21.64
CA GLY A 270 8.06 -7.35 21.17
C GLY A 270 6.96 -8.35 20.90
N ARG A 271 5.84 -7.89 20.31
CA ARG A 271 4.65 -8.69 19.98
C ARG A 271 4.27 -8.62 18.51
N LEU A 272 5.14 -8.06 17.68
CA LEU A 272 4.96 -7.98 16.24
C LEU A 272 5.85 -9.06 15.63
N GLU A 273 5.21 -10.13 15.16
CA GLU A 273 5.83 -11.31 14.54
C GLU A 273 5.60 -11.31 13.04
#